data_AF-A0AAN5I489-F1
#
_entry.id   AF-A0AAN5I489-F1
#
_cell.length_a   1.000
_cell.length_b   1.000
_cell.length_c   1.000
_cell.angle_alpha   90.00
_cell.angle_beta   90.00
_cell.angle_gamma   90.00
#
_symmetry.space_group_name_H-M   'P 1'
#
loop_
_entity.id
_entity.type
_entity.pdbx_description
1 polymer ?
#
loop_
_entity_poly.entity_id
_entity_poly.type
_entity_poly.pdbx_seq_one_letter_code
_entity_poly.pdbx_strand_id
1 'polypeptide(L)' 'MLFSGSTAIPRKEVKKEKKADRDEKLEVQESVFVRWLASIVDEEIKDYKDLCDVRHLAAVAQLVTGQDVSHYRDRSLAD' A
#
# COMPACT_ATOMS: atom_id res chain seq x y z
N MET A 1 52.79 -9.72 8.78
CA MET A 1 51.56 -9.12 9.34
C MET A 1 50.38 -9.87 8.71
N LEU A 2 49.57 -10.61 9.46
CA LEU A 2 48.51 -10.19 10.40
C LEU A 2 47.29 -9.55 9.68
N PHE A 3 46.19 -10.34 9.63
CA PHE A 3 44.77 -10.05 9.31
C PHE A 3 44.38 -9.86 7.83
N SER A 4 43.72 -10.82 7.17
CA SER A 4 42.37 -11.42 7.32
C SER A 4 41.25 -10.61 6.66
N GLY A 5 40.65 -11.20 5.61
CA GLY A 5 39.23 -11.08 5.31
C GLY A 5 38.74 -9.81 4.59
N SER A 6 38.45 -9.92 3.30
CA SER A 6 37.14 -9.45 2.84
C SER A 6 36.59 -10.47 1.86
N THR A 7 35.71 -11.29 2.44
CA THR A 7 34.76 -12.18 1.82
C THR A 7 34.20 -11.54 0.55
N ALA A 8 34.45 -12.17 -0.60
CA ALA A 8 33.64 -11.95 -1.78
C ALA A 8 32.21 -12.32 -1.40
N ILE A 9 31.41 -11.32 -1.03
CA ILE A 9 30.00 -11.51 -0.68
C ILE A 9 29.36 -12.21 -1.90
N PRO A 10 28.86 -13.44 -1.76
CA PRO A 10 28.31 -14.17 -2.89
C PRO A 10 27.21 -13.32 -3.51
N ARG A 11 27.19 -13.17 -4.85
CA ARG A 11 26.13 -12.42 -5.57
C ARG A 11 24.70 -12.86 -5.20
N LYS A 12 24.53 -14.06 -4.63
CA LYS A 12 23.27 -14.56 -4.07
C LYS A 12 22.86 -13.85 -2.79
N GLU A 13 23.79 -13.48 -1.90
CA GLU A 13 23.49 -12.79 -0.64
C GLU A 13 23.08 -11.34 -0.89
N VAL A 14 23.78 -10.63 -1.78
CA VAL A 14 23.41 -9.27 -2.22
C VAL A 14 22.01 -9.21 -2.83
N LYS A 15 21.56 -10.27 -3.54
CA LYS A 15 20.19 -10.36 -4.06
C LYS A 15 19.15 -10.62 -2.98
N LYS A 16 19.51 -11.36 -1.92
CA LYS A 16 18.62 -11.63 -0.79
C LYS A 16 18.42 -10.38 0.06
N GLU A 17 19.50 -9.65 0.36
CA GLU A 17 19.42 -8.35 1.05
C GLU A 17 18.57 -7.34 0.29
N LYS A 18 18.79 -7.19 -1.03
CA LYS A 18 17.95 -6.31 -1.87
C LYS A 18 16.47 -6.68 -1.88
N LYS A 19 16.14 -7.96 -1.68
CA LYS A 19 14.76 -8.41 -1.58
C LYS A 19 14.19 -8.07 -0.20
N ALA A 20 14.94 -8.33 0.87
CA ALA A 20 14.54 -8.00 2.23
C ALA A 20 14.27 -6.49 2.40
N ASP A 21 15.16 -5.63 1.88
CA ASP A 21 14.97 -4.17 1.89
C ASP A 21 13.70 -3.73 1.13
N ARG A 22 13.33 -4.45 0.08
CA ARG A 22 12.11 -4.16 -0.68
C ARG A 22 10.89 -4.59 0.13
N ASP A 23 10.93 -5.78 0.72
CA ASP A 23 9.81 -6.33 1.49
C ASP A 23 9.52 -5.44 2.72
N GLU A 24 10.55 -4.98 3.44
CA GLU A 24 10.41 -4.03 4.56
C GLU A 24 9.79 -2.69 4.12
N LYS A 25 10.20 -2.16 2.95
CA LYS A 25 9.60 -0.94 2.40
C LYS A 25 8.13 -1.11 2.07
N LEU A 26 7.73 -2.28 1.56
CA LEU A 26 6.33 -2.57 1.25
C LEU A 26 5.50 -2.69 2.53
N GLU A 27 6.03 -3.32 3.58
CA GLU A 27 5.38 -3.39 4.89
C GLU A 27 5.16 -2.00 5.49
N VAL A 28 6.15 -1.11 5.39
CA VAL A 28 6.00 0.28 5.84
C VAL A 28 4.93 1.02 5.03
N GLN A 29 4.93 0.88 3.70
CA GLN A 29 3.92 1.50 2.82
C GLN A 29 2.52 1.02 3.17
N GLU A 30 2.33 -0.28 3.31
CA GLU A 30 1.06 -0.89 3.72
C GLU A 30 0.57 -0.29 5.04
N SER A 31 1.45 -0.26 6.05
CA SER A 31 1.13 0.27 7.37
C SER A 31 0.73 1.75 7.36
N VAL A 32 1.35 2.55 6.48
CA VAL A 32 1.00 3.97 6.30
C VAL A 32 -0.35 4.10 5.61
N PHE A 33 -0.59 3.37 4.52
CA PHE A 33 -1.84 3.47 3.76
C PHE A 33 -3.05 2.99 4.56
N VAL A 34 -2.92 1.92 5.35
CA VAL A 34 -3.99 1.42 6.22
C VAL A 34 -4.38 2.48 7.26
N ARG A 35 -3.40 3.08 7.96
CA ARG A 35 -3.68 4.13 8.95
C ARG A 35 -4.28 5.38 8.32
N TRP A 36 -3.81 5.75 7.12
CA TRP A 36 -4.34 6.88 6.39
C TRP A 36 -5.79 6.64 5.96
N LEU A 37 -6.11 5.47 5.40
CA LEU A 37 -7.49 5.15 5.04
C LEU A 37 -8.42 5.15 6.26
N ALA A 38 -7.99 4.57 7.38
CA ALA A 38 -8.73 4.56 8.63
C ALA A 38 -8.97 5.96 9.22
N SER A 39 -8.21 6.98 8.79
CA SER A 39 -8.47 8.38 9.18
C SER A 39 -9.53 9.08 8.30
N ILE A 40 -9.90 8.46 7.18
CA ILE A 40 -10.85 9.00 6.20
C ILE A 40 -12.22 8.36 6.35
N VAL A 41 -12.25 7.04 6.60
CA VAL A 41 -13.49 6.27 6.68
C VAL A 41 -13.85 5.97 8.13
N ASP A 42 -15.15 5.98 8.45
CA ASP A 42 -15.65 5.61 9.78
C ASP A 42 -15.77 4.08 9.97
N GLU A 43 -15.36 3.28 8.98
CA GLU A 43 -15.34 1.82 9.04
C GLU A 43 -14.01 1.28 9.59
N GLU A 44 -14.06 0.11 10.25
CA GLU A 44 -12.86 -0.58 10.73
C GLU A 44 -12.07 -1.16 9.55
N ILE A 45 -10.83 -0.69 9.36
CA ILE A 45 -9.87 -1.23 8.38
C ILE A 45 -9.03 -2.32 9.04
N LYS A 46 -9.11 -3.55 8.54
CA LYS A 46 -8.47 -4.73 9.14
C LYS A 46 -7.11 -5.04 8.55
N ASP A 47 -7.00 -5.01 7.22
CA ASP A 47 -5.77 -5.29 6.52
C ASP A 47 -5.67 -4.55 5.17
N TYR A 48 -4.57 -4.75 4.44
CA TYR A 48 -4.33 -4.08 3.16
C TYR A 48 -5.37 -4.38 2.08
N LYS A 49 -6.13 -5.48 2.18
CA LYS A 49 -7.13 -5.83 1.18
C LYS A 49 -8.29 -4.84 1.22
N ASP A 50 -8.57 -4.29 2.39
CA ASP A 50 -9.59 -3.26 2.56
C ASP A 50 -9.23 -1.98 1.81
N LEU A 51 -7.94 -1.72 1.51
CA LEU A 51 -7.51 -0.60 0.66
C LEU A 51 -8.10 -0.68 -0.76
N CYS A 52 -8.48 -1.89 -1.20
CA CYS A 52 -9.02 -2.15 -2.53
C CYS A 52 -10.55 -2.27 -2.54
N ASP A 53 -11.25 -2.15 -1.40
CA ASP A 53 -12.72 -2.15 -1.38
C ASP A 53 -13.23 -0.91 -2.14
N VAL A 54 -14.15 -1.15 -3.07
CA VAL A 54 -14.76 -0.10 -3.91
C VAL A 54 -15.38 1.01 -3.06
N ARG A 55 -15.96 0.68 -1.90
CA ARG A 55 -16.56 1.67 -0.98
C ARG A 55 -15.52 2.62 -0.43
N HIS A 56 -14.37 2.08 0.01
CA HIS A 56 -13.25 2.87 0.51
C HIS A 56 -12.60 3.71 -0.60
N LEU A 57 -12.43 3.13 -1.79
CA LEU A 57 -11.91 3.84 -2.96
C LEU A 57 -12.83 5.00 -3.38
N ALA A 58 -14.15 4.81 -3.30
CA ALA A 58 -15.12 5.87 -3.56
C ALA A 58 -15.01 7.01 -2.54
N ALA A 59 -14.86 6.69 -1.25
CA ALA A 59 -14.64 7.68 -0.19
C ALA A 59 -13.35 8.49 -0.41
N VAL A 60 -12.25 7.82 -0.77
CA VAL A 60 -10.98 8.48 -1.11
C VAL A 60 -11.14 9.36 -2.36
N ALA A 61 -11.81 8.87 -3.40
CA ALA A 61 -12.05 9.64 -4.62
C ALA A 61 -12.90 10.89 -4.33
N GLN A 62 -13.93 10.77 -3.48
CA GLN A 62 -14.75 11.90 -3.04
C GLN A 62 -13.95 12.91 -2.24
N LEU A 63 -13.07 12.46 -1.34
CA LEU A 63 -12.18 13.34 -0.58
C LEU A 63 -11.25 14.15 -1.49
N VAL A 64 -10.67 13.51 -2.51
CA VAL A 64 -9.70 14.15 -3.42
C VAL A 64 -10.36 15.08 -4.43
N THR A 65 -11.51 14.67 -4.97
CA THR A 65 -12.17 15.38 -6.08
C THR A 65 -13.25 16.35 -5.61
N GLY A 66 -13.74 16.19 -4.38
CA GLY A 66 -14.93 16.87 -3.87
C GLY A 66 -16.23 16.41 -4.53
N GLN A 67 -16.19 15.40 -5.42
CA GLN A 67 -17.36 14.88 -6.12
C GLN A 67 -17.82 13.56 -5.50
N ASP A 68 -19.12 13.41 -5.31
CA ASP A 68 -19.67 12.14 -4.86
C ASP A 68 -19.67 11.12 -6.00
N VAL A 69 -18.83 10.09 -5.84
CA VAL A 69 -18.59 9.03 -6.82
C VAL A 69 -19.36 7.74 -6.48
N SER A 70 -20.05 7.71 -5.34
CA SER A 70 -20.73 6.51 -4.81
C SER A 70 -21.89 6.04 -5.69
N HIS A 71 -22.43 6.92 -6.53
CA HIS A 71 -23.62 6.68 -7.36
C HIS A 71 -23.37 6.45 -8.86
N TYR A 72 -22.13 6.18 -9.31
CA TYR A 72 -21.84 6.06 -10.75
C TYR A 72 -22.61 4.93 -11.48
N ARG A 73 -23.21 3.99 -10.74
CA ARG A 73 -24.00 2.91 -11.34
C ARG A 73 -25.42 3.31 -11.78
N ASP A 74 -26.00 4.38 -11.22
CA ASP A 74 -27.40 4.77 -11.52
C ASP A 74 -27.53 5.79 -12.66
N ARG A 75 -26.45 6.50 -13.02
CA ARG A 75 -26.50 7.49 -14.11
C ARG A 75 -26.57 6.88 -15.52
N SER A 76 -26.34 5.57 -15.67
CA SER A 76 -26.36 4.88 -16.97
C SER A 76 -27.76 4.45 -17.43
N LEU A 77 -28.80 4.60 -16.60
CA LEU A 77 -30.16 4.14 -16.90
C LEU A 77 -31.18 5.27 -17.01
N ALA A 78 -30.73 6.53 -17.01
CA ALA A 78 -31.56 7.69 -17.22
C ALA A 78 -31.27 8.32 -18.59
N ASP A 79 -31.61 7.60 -19.66
CA ASP A 79 -31.84 8.12 -21.02
C ASP A 79 -32.91 7.25 -21.70
#